data_AF-A0AAQ4E7E9-F1
#
_entry.id   AF-A0AAQ4E7E9-F1
#
_cell.length_a   1.000
_cell.length_b   1.000
_cell.length_c   1.000
_cell.angle_alpha   90.00
_cell.angle_beta   90.00
_cell.angle_gamma   90.00
#
_symmetry.space_group_name_H-M   'P 1'
#
loop_
_entity.id
_entity.type
_entity.pdbx_description
1 polymer ?
#
loop_
_entity_poly.entity_id
_entity_poly.type
_entity_poly.pdbx_seq_one_letter_code
_entity_poly.pdbx_strand_id
1 'polypeptide(L)'
;MEVLTEVMSALEGSTVRGCGTFDCGRLQLYLGEYAKNFHFLFVAESSGCYEHPLEAIYDAFRYDLVPVYFGQKTPVGLPEHSFVDAFAMLPATDIIDYLSALLKNWDLYSAFFKWKKEHVPNNRDDLCYLCDALKLNLERQTTDVVAWWKKSNLCPPNHRISQAHSHPHDSYVL
;
A
#
# COMPACT_ATOMS: atom_id res chain seq x y z
N MET A 1 -12.50 3.80 8.80
CA MET A 1 -11.80 3.66 10.09
C MET A 1 -12.47 2.64 11.00
N GLU A 2 -13.78 2.73 11.29
CA GLU A 2 -14.46 1.78 12.21
C GLU A 2 -14.28 0.29 11.84
N VAL A 3 -14.53 -0.06 10.56
CA VAL A 3 -14.29 -1.43 10.03
C VAL A 3 -12.84 -1.89 10.21
N LEU A 4 -11.87 -1.02 9.91
CA LEU A 4 -10.45 -1.34 10.03
C LEU A 4 -10.10 -1.71 11.48
N THR A 5 -10.55 -0.90 12.43
CA THR A 5 -10.34 -1.14 13.87
C THR A 5 -10.97 -2.46 14.32
N GLU A 6 -12.17 -2.78 13.83
CA GLU A 6 -12.84 -4.05 14.13
C GLU A 6 -12.04 -5.25 13.61
N VAL A 7 -11.61 -5.22 12.34
CA VAL A 7 -10.81 -6.30 11.73
C VAL A 7 -9.46 -6.47 12.43
N MET A 8 -8.79 -5.37 12.76
CA MET A 8 -7.50 -5.40 13.48
C MET A 8 -7.64 -6.01 14.88
N SER A 9 -8.73 -5.69 15.58
CA SER A 9 -9.05 -6.24 16.90
C SER A 9 -9.35 -7.75 16.85
N ALA A 10 -9.97 -8.23 15.78
CA ALA A 10 -10.28 -9.66 15.63
C ALA A 10 -9.05 -10.51 15.26
N LEU A 11 -8.01 -9.91 14.66
CA LEU A 11 -6.83 -10.61 14.13
C LEU A 11 -5.55 -10.28 14.91
N GLU A 12 -5.67 -10.00 16.21
CA GLU A 12 -4.52 -9.71 17.07
C GLU A 12 -3.47 -10.83 17.00
N GLY A 13 -2.21 -10.45 16.77
CA GLY A 13 -1.07 -11.38 16.69
C GLY A 13 -0.76 -11.95 15.30
N SER A 14 -1.63 -11.72 14.30
CA SER A 14 -1.38 -12.13 12.90
C SER A 14 -1.16 -10.96 11.94
N THR A 15 -1.39 -9.75 12.42
CA THR A 15 -1.28 -8.49 11.69
C THR A 15 -0.12 -7.66 12.22
N VAL A 16 0.70 -7.11 11.32
CA VAL A 16 1.54 -5.96 11.70
C VAL A 16 0.57 -4.83 11.98
N ARG A 17 0.27 -4.55 13.26
CA ARG A 17 -0.40 -3.29 13.61
C ARG A 17 0.49 -2.17 13.09
N GLY A 18 -0.09 -1.23 12.35
CA GLY A 18 0.48 0.11 12.29
C GLY A 18 0.84 0.53 13.70
N CYS A 19 2.03 1.13 13.85
CA CYS A 19 2.59 1.63 15.10
C CYS A 19 1.53 2.01 16.15
N GLY A 20 1.28 1.14 17.13
CA GLY A 20 0.41 1.49 18.25
C GLY A 20 1.05 2.61 19.09
N THR A 21 1.79 2.25 20.15
CA THR A 21 2.60 3.20 20.92
C THR A 21 3.98 3.47 20.31
N PHE A 22 4.23 2.99 19.08
CA PHE A 22 5.54 3.09 18.44
C PHE A 22 5.63 4.29 17.49
N ASP A 23 6.85 4.75 17.24
CA ASP A 23 7.10 5.82 16.28
C ASP A 23 6.98 5.26 14.85
N CYS A 24 5.89 5.65 14.17
CA CYS A 24 5.52 5.22 12.82
C CYS A 24 6.61 5.54 11.77
N GLY A 25 7.47 6.53 12.05
CA GLY A 25 8.62 6.85 11.21
C GLY A 25 9.66 5.72 11.10
N ARG A 26 9.54 4.66 11.91
CA ARG A 26 10.51 3.54 11.93
C ARG A 26 9.96 2.22 11.38
N LEU A 27 8.69 2.13 11.00
CA LEU A 27 8.11 0.85 10.57
C LEU A 27 8.86 0.27 9.35
N GLN A 28 9.20 1.09 8.36
CA GLN A 28 10.01 0.66 7.20
C GLN A 28 11.40 0.12 7.60
N LEU A 29 12.01 0.63 8.68
CA LEU A 29 13.33 0.17 9.13
C LEU A 29 13.28 -1.24 9.76
N TYR A 30 12.13 -1.64 10.30
CA TYR A 30 11.96 -2.89 11.01
C TYR A 30 10.98 -3.86 10.32
N LEU A 31 10.35 -3.46 9.22
CA LEU A 31 9.33 -4.24 8.54
C LEU A 31 9.82 -5.63 8.15
N GLY A 32 11.09 -5.77 7.72
CA GLY A 32 11.68 -7.06 7.42
C GLY A 32 11.85 -7.98 8.64
N GLU A 33 12.03 -7.44 9.85
CA GLU A 33 12.06 -8.23 11.08
C GLU A 33 10.63 -8.65 11.48
N TYR A 34 9.68 -7.73 11.35
CA TYR A 34 8.28 -8.00 11.64
C TYR A 34 7.68 -9.03 10.69
N ALA A 35 8.01 -8.96 9.41
CA ALA A 35 7.48 -9.87 8.40
C ALA A 35 7.79 -11.35 8.67
N LYS A 36 8.78 -11.66 9.51
CA LYS A 36 9.06 -13.03 9.96
C LYS A 36 7.96 -13.62 10.86
N ASN A 37 7.19 -12.77 11.53
CA ASN A 37 6.23 -13.14 12.57
C ASN A 37 4.79 -12.79 12.22
N PHE A 38 4.57 -12.09 11.10
CA PHE A 38 3.24 -11.61 10.68
C PHE A 38 2.95 -12.04 9.25
N HIS A 39 1.66 -12.11 8.91
CA HIS A 39 1.20 -12.58 7.60
C HIS A 39 0.65 -11.45 6.73
N PHE A 40 0.12 -10.41 7.37
CA PHE A 40 -0.57 -9.31 6.71
C PHE A 40 0.04 -7.95 7.05
N LEU A 41 0.08 -7.08 6.04
CA LEU A 41 0.30 -5.64 6.21
C LEU A 41 -1.00 -4.92 5.88
N PHE A 42 -1.54 -4.18 6.84
CA PHE A 42 -2.78 -3.43 6.62
C PHE A 42 -2.43 -2.08 6.03
N VAL A 43 -3.02 -1.78 4.87
CA VAL A 43 -2.76 -0.55 4.11
C VAL A 43 -4.05 0.23 4.04
N ALA A 44 -4.14 1.31 4.81
CA ALA A 44 -5.31 2.17 4.82
C ALA A 44 -5.01 3.46 4.05
N GLU A 45 -5.93 3.85 3.16
CA GLU A 45 -5.85 5.13 2.48
C GLU A 45 -6.28 6.23 3.45
N SER A 46 -5.37 7.16 3.80
CA SER A 46 -5.65 8.21 4.78
C SER A 46 -6.47 9.35 4.17
N SER A 47 -6.33 9.58 2.86
CA SER A 47 -7.16 10.50 2.10
C SER A 47 -7.46 9.97 0.70
N GLY A 48 -8.69 10.17 0.20
CA GLY A 48 -9.12 9.75 -1.16
C GLY A 48 -8.44 10.50 -2.31
N CYS A 49 -7.26 11.04 -2.05
CA CYS A 49 -6.55 12.04 -2.83
C CYS A 49 -5.05 11.79 -2.74
N TYR A 50 -4.46 11.44 -3.88
CA TYR A 50 -3.02 11.43 -4.13
C TYR A 50 -2.13 10.53 -3.27
N GLU A 51 -2.63 9.99 -2.17
CA GLU A 51 -1.94 8.95 -1.41
C GLU A 51 -2.13 7.64 -2.14
N HIS A 52 -1.24 7.39 -3.09
CA HIS A 52 -1.15 6.08 -3.68
C HIS A 52 -0.72 5.10 -2.56
N PRO A 53 -1.56 4.14 -2.18
CA PRO A 53 -1.22 3.10 -1.19
C PRO A 53 -0.10 2.18 -1.71
N LEU A 54 0.33 2.39 -2.96
CA LEU A 54 1.31 1.61 -3.67
C LEU A 54 2.60 1.47 -2.88
N GLU A 55 3.12 2.52 -2.23
CA GLU A 55 4.38 2.41 -1.47
C GLU A 55 4.27 1.33 -0.38
N ALA A 56 3.24 1.41 0.47
CA ALA A 56 3.01 0.41 1.51
C ALA A 56 2.68 -0.99 0.94
N ILE A 57 1.94 -1.07 -0.17
CA ILE A 57 1.67 -2.34 -0.86
C ILE A 57 2.97 -2.97 -1.40
N TYR A 58 3.84 -2.18 -2.02
CA TYR A 58 5.13 -2.65 -2.52
C TYR A 58 6.07 -3.04 -1.38
N ASP A 59 6.02 -2.33 -0.25
CA ASP A 59 6.73 -2.73 0.95
C ASP A 59 6.22 -4.08 1.50
N ALA A 60 4.90 -4.34 1.49
CA ALA A 60 4.37 -5.68 1.82
C ALA A 60 4.95 -6.75 0.89
N PHE A 61 4.94 -6.48 -0.43
CA PHE A 61 5.47 -7.40 -1.43
C PHE A 61 6.95 -7.70 -1.21
N ARG A 62 7.74 -6.69 -0.85
CA ARG A 62 9.18 -6.85 -0.59
C ARG A 62 9.48 -7.83 0.54
N TYR A 63 8.60 -7.91 1.53
CA TYR A 63 8.81 -8.72 2.73
C TYR A 63 7.87 -9.93 2.83
N ASP A 64 7.32 -10.40 1.71
CA ASP A 64 6.44 -11.59 1.66
C ASP A 64 5.21 -11.49 2.59
N LEU A 65 4.70 -10.27 2.78
CA LEU A 65 3.43 -10.03 3.45
C LEU A 65 2.32 -9.89 2.42
N VAL A 66 1.11 -10.34 2.78
CA VAL A 66 -0.09 -10.08 1.98
C VAL A 66 -0.64 -8.70 2.37
N PRO A 67 -0.68 -7.71 1.46
CA PRO A 67 -1.29 -6.43 1.76
C PRO A 67 -2.81 -6.55 1.83
N VAL A 68 -3.39 -6.03 2.90
CA VAL A 68 -4.85 -5.91 3.08
C VAL A 68 -5.20 -4.44 2.95
N TYR A 69 -5.78 -4.08 1.82
CA TYR A 69 -6.02 -2.70 1.44
C TYR A 69 -7.41 -2.22 1.83
N PHE A 70 -7.47 -1.15 2.61
CA PHE A 70 -8.67 -0.45 3.04
C PHE A 70 -8.73 0.93 2.39
N GLY A 71 -9.26 1.00 1.18
CA GLY A 71 -9.55 2.27 0.50
C GLY A 71 -10.82 2.19 -0.33
N GLN A 72 -11.28 3.32 -0.85
CA GLN A 72 -12.59 3.40 -1.51
C GLN A 72 -12.57 2.92 -2.97
N LYS A 73 -11.38 2.71 -3.54
CA LYS A 73 -11.19 2.28 -4.92
C LYS A 73 -10.05 1.27 -5.00
N THR A 74 -10.27 0.18 -5.70
CA THR A 74 -9.24 -0.82 -5.99
C THR A 74 -8.01 -0.17 -6.65
N PRO A 75 -6.79 -0.37 -6.13
CA PRO A 75 -5.58 0.15 -6.75
C PRO A 75 -5.39 -0.45 -8.15
N VAL A 76 -4.97 0.37 -9.09
CA VAL A 76 -4.75 -0.04 -10.49
C VAL A 76 -3.28 -0.35 -10.72
N GLY A 77 -2.98 -1.32 -11.60
CA GLY A 77 -1.61 -1.66 -11.99
C GLY A 77 -0.89 -2.61 -11.03
N LEU A 78 -1.61 -3.21 -10.08
CA LEU A 78 -1.11 -4.30 -9.25
C LEU A 78 -1.36 -5.64 -9.95
N PRO A 79 -0.50 -6.66 -9.75
CA PRO A 79 -0.74 -8.00 -10.26
C PRO A 79 -2.05 -8.58 -9.74
N GLU A 80 -2.73 -9.40 -10.55
CA GLU A 80 -3.94 -10.09 -10.11
C GLU A 80 -3.65 -11.00 -8.90
N HIS A 81 -4.60 -11.08 -7.98
CA HIS A 81 -4.50 -11.89 -6.75
C HIS A 81 -3.24 -11.58 -5.90
N SER A 82 -2.70 -10.36 -5.96
CA SER A 82 -1.53 -9.96 -5.16
C SER A 82 -1.86 -9.32 -3.81
N PHE A 83 -3.08 -8.84 -3.62
CA PHE A 83 -3.53 -8.15 -2.41
C PHE A 83 -5.00 -8.46 -2.11
N VAL A 84 -5.42 -8.18 -0.89
CA VAL A 84 -6.81 -8.28 -0.46
C VAL A 84 -7.46 -6.89 -0.54
N ASP A 85 -8.49 -6.74 -1.38
CA ASP A 85 -9.33 -5.53 -1.41
C ASP A 85 -10.42 -5.66 -0.33
N ALA A 86 -10.20 -5.03 0.83
CA ALA A 86 -11.13 -5.11 1.95
C ALA A 86 -12.45 -4.38 1.67
N PHE A 87 -12.46 -3.36 0.81
CA PHE A 87 -13.67 -2.62 0.48
C PHE A 87 -14.65 -3.45 -0.34
N ALA A 88 -14.12 -4.30 -1.23
CA ALA A 88 -14.91 -5.25 -2.01
C ALA A 88 -15.53 -6.39 -1.18
N MET A 89 -15.09 -6.55 0.07
CA MET A 89 -15.49 -7.66 0.97
C MET A 89 -16.23 -7.19 2.22
N LEU A 90 -16.72 -5.95 2.25
CA LEU A 90 -17.54 -5.49 3.38
C LEU A 90 -18.78 -6.38 3.53
N PRO A 91 -19.21 -6.69 4.77
CA PRO A 91 -18.83 -6.06 6.05
C PRO A 91 -17.56 -6.61 6.73
N ALA A 92 -17.20 -6.08 7.91
CA ALA A 92 -16.00 -6.48 8.66
C ALA A 92 -15.90 -7.99 8.93
N THR A 93 -17.04 -8.64 9.19
CA THR A 93 -17.11 -10.09 9.46
C THR A 93 -16.57 -10.92 8.30
N ASP A 94 -16.89 -10.54 7.07
CA ASP A 94 -16.50 -11.28 5.87
C ASP A 94 -14.99 -11.15 5.64
N ILE A 95 -14.43 -9.96 5.93
CA ILE A 95 -12.99 -9.72 5.92
C ILE A 95 -12.29 -10.60 6.97
N ILE A 96 -12.81 -10.63 8.20
CA ILE A 96 -12.25 -11.41 9.31
C ILE A 96 -12.25 -12.90 8.98
N ASP A 97 -13.38 -13.42 8.49
CA ASP A 97 -13.53 -14.83 8.12
C ASP A 97 -12.59 -15.21 6.99
N TYR A 98 -12.48 -14.36 5.97
CA TYR A 98 -11.57 -14.57 4.84
C TYR A 98 -10.10 -14.60 5.29
N LEU A 99 -9.65 -13.59 6.03
CA LEU A 99 -8.27 -13.52 6.52
C LEU A 99 -7.95 -14.67 7.49
N SER A 100 -8.92 -15.07 8.32
CA SER A 100 -8.78 -16.23 9.21
C SER A 100 -8.65 -17.54 8.44
N ALA A 101 -9.35 -17.68 7.31
CA ALA A 101 -9.21 -18.84 6.44
C ALA A 101 -7.82 -18.91 5.78
N LEU A 102 -7.26 -17.77 5.38
CA LEU A 102 -5.88 -17.69 4.87
C LEU A 102 -4.85 -18.15 5.91
N LEU A 103 -4.98 -17.70 7.16
CA LEU A 103 -4.07 -18.11 8.25
C LEU A 103 -4.10 -19.62 8.53
N LYS A 104 -5.24 -20.27 8.29
CA LYS A 104 -5.43 -21.72 8.53
C LYS A 104 -4.99 -22.58 7.36
N ASN A 105 -4.79 -22.00 6.17
CA ASN A 105 -4.50 -22.74 4.95
C ASN A 105 -3.34 -22.10 4.17
N TRP A 106 -2.17 -22.70 4.30
CA TRP A 106 -0.96 -22.26 3.63
C TRP A 106 -1.07 -22.22 2.10
N ASP A 107 -1.85 -23.11 1.47
CA ASP A 107 -2.00 -23.11 0.02
C ASP A 107 -2.81 -21.90 -0.46
N LEU A 108 -3.80 -21.47 0.32
CA LEU A 108 -4.56 -20.24 0.06
C LEU A 108 -3.68 -19.01 0.29
N TYR A 109 -2.93 -18.98 1.39
CA TYR A 109 -2.05 -17.86 1.71
C TYR A 109 -0.91 -17.71 0.68
N SER A 110 -0.19 -18.78 0.39
CA SER A 110 0.94 -18.76 -0.53
C SER A 110 0.54 -18.48 -1.98
N ALA A 111 -0.74 -18.64 -2.34
CA ALA A 111 -1.25 -18.27 -3.65
C ALA A 111 -1.09 -16.78 -3.96
N PHE A 112 -1.09 -15.90 -2.94
CA PHE A 112 -0.88 -14.46 -3.09
C PHE A 112 0.52 -14.07 -3.57
N PHE A 113 1.48 -15.00 -3.61
CA PHE A 113 2.84 -14.73 -4.07
C PHE A 113 3.15 -15.38 -5.42
N LYS A 114 2.18 -16.06 -6.05
CA LYS A 114 2.38 -16.73 -7.35
C LYS A 114 2.78 -15.74 -8.45
N TRP A 115 2.21 -14.54 -8.44
CA TRP A 115 2.49 -13.48 -9.40
C TRP A 115 3.98 -13.10 -9.46
N LYS A 116 4.75 -13.30 -8.38
CA LYS A 116 6.19 -12.99 -8.34
C LYS A 116 7.01 -13.82 -9.33
N LYS A 117 6.51 -14.99 -9.74
CA LYS A 117 7.15 -15.81 -10.78
C LYS A 117 6.97 -15.23 -12.18
N GLU A 118 5.88 -14.50 -12.38
CA GLU A 118 5.47 -13.95 -13.67
C GLU A 118 5.91 -12.50 -13.84
N HIS A 119 6.01 -11.77 -12.72
CA HIS A 119 6.38 -10.35 -12.68
C HIS A 119 7.69 -10.21 -11.89
N VAL A 120 8.79 -10.60 -12.54
CA VAL A 120 10.13 -10.35 -12.01
C VAL A 120 10.43 -8.86 -12.21
N PRO A 121 10.81 -8.11 -11.16
CA PRO A 121 11.25 -6.74 -11.32
C PRO A 121 12.35 -6.70 -12.37
N ASN A 122 12.14 -5.89 -13.41
CA ASN A 122 13.17 -5.68 -14.39
C ASN A 122 14.29 -4.91 -13.68
N ASN A 123 15.49 -5.49 -13.57
CA ASN A 123 16.66 -4.85 -12.96
C ASN A 123 17.20 -3.65 -13.78
N ARG A 124 16.34 -3.02 -14.59
CA ARG A 124 16.70 -1.82 -15.35
C ARG A 124 16.52 -0.62 -14.43
N ASP A 125 17.50 0.26 -14.41
CA ASP A 125 17.40 1.53 -13.69
C ASP A 125 16.29 2.39 -14.33
N ASP A 126 15.10 2.40 -13.71
CA ASP A 126 13.99 3.26 -14.11
C ASP A 126 14.39 4.74 -14.13
N LEU A 127 15.36 5.12 -13.28
CA LEU A 127 15.97 6.44 -13.27
C LEU A 127 16.78 6.73 -14.55
N CYS A 128 17.45 5.73 -15.13
CA CYS A 128 18.12 5.90 -16.41
C CYS A 128 17.11 6.09 -17.55
N TYR A 129 15.99 5.34 -17.57
CA TYR A 129 14.91 5.57 -18.53
C TYR A 129 14.29 6.95 -18.38
N LEU A 130 14.03 7.38 -17.15
CA LEU A 130 13.55 8.72 -16.88
C LEU A 130 14.56 9.76 -17.38
N CYS A 131 15.84 9.58 -17.09
CA CYS A 131 16.91 10.46 -17.56
C CYS A 131 16.95 10.53 -19.09
N ASP A 132 16.85 9.39 -19.79
CA ASP A 132 16.85 9.35 -21.25
C ASP A 132 15.57 9.95 -21.86
N ALA A 133 14.41 9.73 -21.25
CA ALA A 133 13.16 10.36 -21.65
C ALA A 133 13.19 11.88 -21.47
N LEU A 134 13.83 12.37 -20.41
CA LEU A 134 14.01 13.81 -20.15
C LEU A 134 15.02 14.47 -21.12
N LYS A 135 15.92 13.70 -21.74
CA LYS A 135 16.82 14.21 -22.80
C LYS A 135 16.10 14.42 -24.13
N LEU A 136 14.94 13.81 -24.34
CA LEU A 136 14.11 14.10 -25.50
C LEU A 136 13.50 15.50 -25.32
N ASN A 137 13.37 16.28 -26.39
CA ASN A 137 12.65 17.56 -26.35
C ASN A 137 11.17 17.30 -26.07
N LEU A 138 10.81 17.20 -24.79
CA LEU A 138 9.43 16.97 -24.36
C LEU A 138 8.60 18.23 -24.64
N GLU A 139 7.54 18.08 -25.42
CA GLU A 139 6.62 19.16 -25.81
C GLU A 139 5.85 19.76 -24.62
N ARG A 140 5.74 19.02 -23.51
CA ARG A 140 5.10 19.47 -22.27
C ARG A 140 6.12 19.62 -21.17
N GLN A 141 6.25 20.86 -20.69
CA GLN A 141 7.11 21.22 -19.58
C GLN A 141 6.28 21.99 -18.55
N THR A 142 6.51 21.71 -17.27
CA THR A 142 5.95 22.50 -16.17
C THR A 142 7.10 23.07 -15.35
N THR A 143 7.00 24.34 -14.97
CA THR A 143 7.94 24.99 -14.05
C THR A 143 7.63 24.67 -12.60
N ASP A 144 6.44 24.14 -12.32
CA ASP A 144 6.00 23.73 -11.00
C ASP A 144 5.35 22.35 -11.10
N VAL A 145 6.15 21.32 -10.80
CA VAL A 145 5.70 19.91 -10.83
C VAL A 145 4.64 19.65 -9.76
N VAL A 146 4.73 20.35 -8.62
CA VAL A 146 3.80 20.16 -7.50
C VAL A 146 2.45 20.79 -7.84
N ALA A 147 2.42 22.00 -8.40
CA ALA A 147 1.19 22.62 -8.86
C ALA A 147 0.57 21.87 -10.04
N TRP A 148 1.39 21.37 -10.98
CA TRP A 148 0.91 20.52 -12.09
C TRP A 148 0.23 19.25 -11.58
N TRP A 149 0.88 18.56 -10.64
CA TRP A 149 0.34 17.37 -9.97
C TRP A 149 -0.98 17.71 -9.27
N LYS A 150 -0.99 18.78 -8.46
CA LYS A 150 -2.19 19.26 -7.76
C LYS A 150 -3.36 19.68 -8.66
N LYS A 151 -3.10 20.05 -9.92
CA LYS A 151 -4.11 20.59 -10.84
C LYS A 151 -5.00 19.51 -11.45
N SER A 152 -4.70 18.23 -11.29
CA SER A 152 -5.64 17.18 -11.71
C SER A 152 -6.91 17.29 -10.84
N ASN A 153 -8.08 17.41 -11.48
CA ASN A 153 -9.39 17.64 -10.83
C ASN A 153 -9.88 16.46 -9.96
N LEU A 154 -8.98 15.61 -9.47
CA LEU A 154 -9.29 14.40 -8.71
C LEU A 154 -9.46 14.68 -7.21
N CYS A 155 -9.22 15.92 -6.76
CA CYS A 155 -9.26 16.28 -5.34
C CYS A 155 -10.29 17.36 -4.96
N PRO A 156 -10.97 17.23 -3.80
CA PRO A 156 -11.80 18.29 -3.27
C PRO A 156 -10.97 19.56 -2.97
N PRO A 157 -11.53 20.76 -3.17
CA PRO A 157 -10.80 22.05 -3.10
C PRO A 157 -10.17 22.38 -1.74
N ASN A 158 -10.45 21.61 -0.68
CA ASN A 158 -9.88 21.79 0.67
C ASN A 158 -8.85 20.72 1.05
N HIS A 159 -8.39 19.89 0.09
CA HIS A 159 -7.35 18.90 0.35
C HIS A 159 -6.01 19.61 0.58
N ARG A 160 -5.53 19.56 1.83
CA ARG A 160 -4.14 19.86 2.13
C ARG A 160 -3.37 18.61 1.75
N ILE A 161 -2.58 18.68 0.67
CA ILE A 161 -1.38 17.86 0.60
C ILE A 161 -0.61 18.23 1.86
N SER A 162 -0.63 17.33 2.85
CA SER A 162 0.32 17.37 3.95
C SER A 162 1.68 17.64 3.32
N GLN A 163 2.53 18.41 3.95
CA GLN A 163 3.86 18.66 3.42
C GLN A 163 4.67 17.35 3.45
N ALA A 164 4.31 16.39 2.59
CA ALA A 164 4.83 15.04 2.48
C ALA A 164 6.27 15.02 1.91
N HIS A 165 6.89 16.19 1.79
CA HIS A 165 8.33 16.29 1.62
C HIS A 165 9.11 16.20 2.93
N SER A 166 8.44 16.08 4.09
CA SER A 166 9.13 15.77 5.36
C SER A 166 8.80 14.41 5.98
N HIS A 167 7.76 13.69 5.55
CA HIS A 167 7.46 12.35 6.10
C HIS A 167 6.86 11.39 5.05
N PRO A 168 7.62 10.38 4.58
CA PRO A 168 7.13 9.28 3.74
C PRO A 168 6.27 8.25 4.51
N HIS A 169 5.56 8.67 5.57
CA HIS A 169 5.08 7.76 6.62
C HIS A 169 3.55 7.72 6.80
N ASP A 170 2.78 8.46 6.00
CA ASP A 170 1.32 8.54 6.15
C ASP A 170 0.57 7.36 5.48
N SER A 171 1.24 6.52 4.67
CA SER A 171 0.62 5.32 4.05
C SER A 171 0.45 4.14 5.01
N TYR A 172 1.07 4.23 6.18
CA TYR A 172 1.02 3.26 7.27
C TYR A 172 0.15 3.83 8.39
N VAL A 173 -1.14 3.99 8.13
CA VAL A 173 -2.02 4.73 9.06
C VAL A 173 -2.34 3.91 10.31
N LEU A 174 -1.99 4.51 11.46
CA LEU A 174 -2.65 4.54 12.79
C LEU A 174 -3.41 3.30 13.29
#